data_AF-A0A945YWI8-F1
#
_entry.id   AF-A0A945YWI8-F1
#
_cell.length_a   1.000
_cell.length_b   1.000
_cell.length_c   1.000
_cell.angle_alpha   90.00
_cell.angle_beta   90.00
_cell.angle_gamma   90.00
#
_symmetry.space_group_name_H-M   'P 1'
#
loop_
_entity.id
_entity.type
_entity.pdbx_description
1 polymer ?
#
loop_
_entity_poly.entity_id
_entity_poly.type
_entity_poly.pdbx_seq_one_letter_code
_entity_poly.pdbx_strand_id
1 'polypeptide(L)'
;MIGKTSIIQNLNSLEHLYNNTTSTKKTLFYSKLAILELCGWIEESMDDIVQKYANRKLKDINNKNFVKNSIIKRVHGFDYHNHFRSMLMQTIGFITLVKIEKRINQRKLYRLQAALRTLKLLRDNEAHTHIKGTTLRLDAPSSTKTKFSDVYEGLKIFEDGIKRL
;
A
#
# COMPACT_ATOMS: atom_id res chain seq x y z
N MET A 1 -3.56 10.26 -1.20
CA MET A 1 -3.28 9.00 -1.90
C MET A 1 -3.31 9.19 -3.41
N ILE A 2 -2.63 8.30 -4.12
CA ILE A 2 -2.70 8.20 -5.59
C ILE A 2 -4.10 7.73 -5.99
N GLY A 3 -4.52 8.10 -7.21
CA GLY A 3 -5.85 7.75 -7.72
C GLY A 3 -6.10 6.25 -7.69
N LYS A 4 -7.31 5.85 -7.25
CA LYS A 4 -7.72 4.44 -7.21
C LYS A 4 -8.01 3.85 -8.59
N THR A 5 -8.34 4.68 -9.56
CA THR A 5 -8.85 4.23 -10.87
C THR A 5 -7.80 3.46 -11.64
N SER A 6 -6.57 3.97 -11.69
CA SER A 6 -5.46 3.33 -12.40
C SER A 6 -5.13 1.96 -11.83
N ILE A 7 -4.99 1.83 -10.50
CA ILE A 7 -4.69 0.54 -9.87
C ILE A 7 -5.79 -0.49 -10.09
N ILE A 8 -7.07 -0.09 -10.00
CA ILE A 8 -8.20 -1.00 -10.26
C ILE A 8 -8.20 -1.45 -11.73
N GLN A 9 -7.95 -0.53 -12.67
CA GLN A 9 -7.86 -0.86 -14.10
C GLN A 9 -6.71 -1.83 -14.38
N ASN A 10 -5.54 -1.62 -13.77
CA ASN A 10 -4.39 -2.51 -13.91
C ASN A 10 -4.70 -3.90 -13.34
N LEU A 11 -5.25 -3.98 -12.13
CA LEU A 11 -5.64 -5.26 -11.51
C LEU A 11 -6.71 -5.99 -12.32
N ASN A 12 -7.71 -5.28 -12.86
CA ASN A 12 -8.73 -5.86 -13.74
C ASN A 12 -8.11 -6.41 -15.04
N SER A 13 -7.16 -5.68 -15.62
CA SER A 13 -6.46 -6.12 -16.84
C SER A 13 -5.65 -7.38 -16.59
N LEU A 14 -4.95 -7.45 -15.45
CA LEU A 14 -4.19 -8.63 -15.04
C LEU A 14 -5.10 -9.84 -14.75
N GLU A 15 -6.25 -9.61 -14.11
CA GLU A 15 -7.27 -10.63 -13.89
C GLU A 15 -7.82 -11.17 -15.23
N HIS A 16 -8.13 -10.28 -16.18
CA HIS A 16 -8.58 -10.67 -17.51
C HIS A 16 -7.53 -11.50 -18.26
N LEU A 17 -6.27 -11.07 -18.25
CA LEU A 17 -5.16 -11.80 -18.87
C LEU A 17 -4.92 -13.16 -18.22
N TYR A 18 -5.06 -13.26 -16.89
CA TYR A 18 -4.99 -14.50 -16.14
C TYR A 18 -6.08 -15.49 -16.55
N ASN A 19 -7.33 -15.03 -16.67
CA ASN A 19 -8.46 -15.89 -17.00
C ASN A 19 -8.45 -16.38 -18.46
N ASN A 20 -7.89 -15.59 -19.38
CA ASN A 20 -7.89 -15.91 -20.81
C ASN A 20 -6.63 -16.63 -21.31
N THR A 21 -5.65 -16.89 -20.46
CA THR A 21 -4.44 -17.59 -20.87
C THR A 21 -4.53 -19.09 -20.61
N THR A 22 -4.10 -19.90 -21.58
CA THR A 22 -3.95 -21.34 -21.43
C THR A 22 -2.57 -21.74 -20.90
N SER A 23 -1.63 -20.78 -20.81
CA SER A 23 -0.26 -21.05 -20.37
C SER A 23 -0.14 -20.91 -18.86
N THR A 24 0.15 -22.03 -18.17
CA THR A 24 0.45 -22.06 -16.73
C THR A 24 1.58 -21.11 -16.35
N LYS A 25 2.57 -20.92 -17.22
CA LYS A 25 3.67 -19.98 -16.95
C LYS A 25 3.17 -18.53 -16.93
N LYS A 26 2.28 -18.17 -17.86
CA LYS A 26 1.71 -16.81 -17.93
C LYS A 26 0.77 -16.52 -16.76
N THR A 27 -0.04 -17.49 -16.31
CA THR A 27 -0.91 -17.31 -15.12
C THR A 27 -0.08 -16.95 -13.88
N LEU A 28 1.07 -17.59 -13.69
CA LEU A 28 2.00 -17.29 -12.60
C LEU A 28 2.58 -15.87 -12.72
N PHE A 29 2.95 -15.44 -13.93
CA PHE A 29 3.43 -14.07 -14.16
C PHE A 29 2.37 -13.02 -13.85
N TYR A 30 1.13 -13.20 -14.30
CA TYR A 30 0.05 -12.25 -14.02
C TYR A 30 -0.28 -12.17 -12.53
N SER A 31 -0.20 -13.30 -11.82
CA SER A 31 -0.39 -13.35 -10.36
C SER A 31 0.69 -12.55 -9.62
N LYS A 32 1.97 -12.79 -9.95
CA LYS A 32 3.09 -12.01 -9.38
C LYS A 32 2.96 -10.52 -9.68
N LEU A 33 2.65 -10.18 -10.92
CA LEU A 33 2.54 -8.79 -11.35
C LEU A 33 1.40 -8.06 -10.63
N ALA A 34 0.26 -8.73 -10.38
CA ALA A 34 -0.83 -8.14 -9.61
C ALA A 34 -0.42 -7.80 -8.17
N ILE A 35 0.37 -8.69 -7.53
CA ILE A 35 0.89 -8.44 -6.18
C ILE A 35 1.84 -7.25 -6.18
N LEU A 36 2.79 -7.19 -7.13
CA LEU A 36 3.76 -6.11 -7.24
C LEU A 36 3.06 -4.75 -7.49
N GLU A 37 2.11 -4.74 -8.41
CA GLU A 37 1.36 -3.54 -8.78
C GLU A 37 0.59 -2.96 -7.58
N LEU A 38 -0.13 -3.83 -6.84
CA LEU A 38 -0.83 -3.39 -5.63
C LEU A 38 0.16 -2.92 -4.55
N CYS A 39 1.25 -3.66 -4.32
CA CYS A 39 2.25 -3.29 -3.31
C CYS A 39 2.89 -1.92 -3.61
N GLY A 40 3.26 -1.67 -4.87
CA GLY A 40 3.79 -0.38 -5.30
C GLY A 40 2.78 0.75 -5.08
N TRP A 41 1.53 0.56 -5.49
CA TRP A 41 0.47 1.56 -5.28
C TRP A 41 0.25 1.90 -3.79
N ILE A 42 0.35 0.91 -2.90
CA ILE A 42 0.20 1.12 -1.45
C ILE A 42 1.33 2.00 -0.92
N GLU A 43 2.57 1.66 -1.27
CA GLU A 43 3.77 2.40 -0.84
C GLU A 43 3.70 3.86 -1.30
N GLU A 44 3.45 4.08 -2.59
CA GLU A 44 3.31 5.44 -3.13
C GLU A 44 2.11 6.21 -2.52
N SER A 45 1.02 5.50 -2.18
CA SER A 45 -0.14 6.13 -1.53
C SER A 45 0.14 6.56 -0.09
N MET A 46 0.92 5.79 0.66
CA MET A 46 1.36 6.15 2.00
C MET A 46 2.26 7.39 1.95
N ASP A 47 3.23 7.40 1.04
CA ASP A 47 4.14 8.53 0.80
C ASP A 47 3.36 9.80 0.43
N ASP A 48 2.42 9.68 -0.51
CA ASP A 48 1.60 10.81 -0.96
C ASP A 48 0.71 11.38 0.15
N ILE A 49 0.16 10.54 1.04
CA ILE A 49 -0.62 11.03 2.21
C ILE A 49 0.26 11.90 3.11
N VAL A 50 1.47 11.44 3.42
CA VAL A 50 2.42 12.16 4.29
C VAL A 50 2.89 13.44 3.62
N GLN A 51 3.28 13.37 2.34
CA GLN A 51 3.76 14.51 1.57
C GLN A 51 2.68 15.59 1.41
N LYS A 52 1.43 15.21 1.12
CA LYS A 52 0.31 16.16 0.99
C LYS A 52 0.05 16.90 2.29
N TYR A 53 0.09 16.21 3.44
CA TYR A 53 -0.03 16.86 4.74
C TYR A 53 1.09 17.86 4.98
N ALA A 54 2.34 17.45 4.77
CA ALA A 54 3.51 18.30 4.94
C ALA A 54 3.44 19.55 4.03
N ASN A 55 3.07 19.37 2.76
CA ASN A 55 2.94 20.47 1.81
C ASN A 55 1.86 21.49 2.20
N ARG A 56 0.78 21.02 2.85
CA ARG A 56 -0.32 21.86 3.32
C ARG A 56 0.04 22.65 4.59
N LYS A 57 0.76 22.02 5.53
CA LYS A 57 1.06 22.63 6.84
C LYS A 57 2.36 23.41 6.89
N LEU A 58 3.38 22.98 6.16
CA LEU A 58 4.67 23.65 6.10
C LEU A 58 4.61 24.76 5.05
N LYS A 59 5.08 25.95 5.40
CA LYS A 59 5.20 27.08 4.45
C LYS A 59 6.54 27.03 3.72
N ASP A 60 7.62 26.83 4.49
CA ASP A 60 9.00 26.79 4.00
C ASP A 60 9.28 25.56 3.12
N ILE A 61 9.91 25.81 1.96
CA ILE A 61 10.32 24.78 1.00
C ILE A 61 11.39 23.84 1.56
N ASN A 62 12.31 24.33 2.39
CA ASN A 62 13.36 23.52 3.01
C ASN A 62 12.76 22.49 3.96
N ASN A 63 11.74 22.87 4.73
CA ASN A 63 11.02 21.95 5.60
C ASN A 63 10.22 20.90 4.80
N LYS A 64 9.60 21.30 3.68
CA LYS A 64 8.94 20.33 2.76
C LYS A 64 9.94 19.34 2.17
N ASN A 65 11.12 19.83 1.77
CA ASN A 65 12.20 19.01 1.23
C ASN A 65 12.79 18.09 2.30
N PHE A 66 12.87 18.55 3.55
CA PHE A 66 13.27 17.71 4.67
C PHE A 66 12.31 16.54 4.85
N VAL A 67 11.00 16.78 4.88
CA VAL A 67 10.02 15.67 4.96
C VAL A 67 10.18 14.70 3.79
N LYS A 68 10.27 15.22 2.56
CA LYS A 68 10.42 14.39 1.36
C LYS A 68 11.67 13.51 1.40
N ASN A 69 12.82 14.11 1.70
CA ASN A 69 14.11 13.44 1.55
C ASN A 69 14.55 12.67 2.80
N SER A 70 14.22 13.17 3.99
CA SER A 70 14.69 12.62 5.26
C SER A 70 13.67 11.69 5.92
N ILE A 71 12.38 11.84 5.64
CA ILE A 71 11.33 11.01 6.24
C ILE A 71 10.79 10.01 5.23
N ILE A 72 10.32 10.48 4.07
CA ILE A 72 9.65 9.62 3.08
C ILE A 72 10.65 8.74 2.33
N LYS A 73 11.63 9.33 1.63
CA LYS A 73 12.60 8.58 0.80
C LYS A 73 13.46 7.55 1.54
N ARG A 74 13.57 7.63 2.87
CA ARG A 74 14.36 6.69 3.68
C ARG A 74 13.60 5.41 4.01
N VAL A 75 12.29 5.39 3.77
CA VAL A 75 11.40 4.28 4.09
C VAL A 75 11.15 3.49 2.81
N HIS A 76 11.37 2.19 2.87
CA HIS A 76 11.17 1.27 1.75
C HIS A 76 10.19 0.17 2.16
N GLY A 77 9.04 0.11 1.48
CA GLY A 77 7.94 -0.80 1.74
C GLY A 77 6.78 -0.16 2.52
N PHE A 78 5.78 -0.98 2.85
CA PHE A 78 4.46 -0.50 3.26
C PHE A 78 3.91 -1.12 4.56
N ASP A 79 4.78 -1.58 5.45
CA ASP A 79 4.33 -2.07 6.76
C ASP A 79 3.69 -0.95 7.60
N TYR A 80 2.60 -1.26 8.29
CA TYR A 80 1.89 -0.25 9.08
C TYR A 80 2.78 0.35 10.17
N HIS A 81 3.40 -0.47 11.02
CA HIS A 81 4.13 0.03 12.19
C HIS A 81 5.49 0.58 11.83
N ASN A 82 6.24 -0.16 11.02
CA ASN A 82 7.63 0.14 10.70
C ASN A 82 7.76 1.29 9.70
N HIS A 83 6.79 1.46 8.80
CA HIS A 83 6.88 2.44 7.72
C HIS A 83 5.84 3.54 7.89
N PHE A 84 4.55 3.24 7.67
CA PHE A 84 3.53 4.29 7.59
C PHE A 84 3.34 5.06 8.90
N ARG A 85 3.18 4.33 10.01
CA ARG A 85 3.03 4.90 11.35
C ARG A 85 4.26 5.69 11.75
N SER A 86 5.46 5.20 11.43
CA SER A 86 6.73 5.89 11.68
C SER A 86 6.79 7.24 10.94
N MET A 87 6.43 7.28 9.65
CA MET A 87 6.37 8.52 8.88
C MET A 87 5.33 9.50 9.45
N LEU A 88 4.16 9.01 9.86
CA LEU A 88 3.15 9.84 10.51
C LEU A 88 3.65 10.40 11.84
N MET A 89 4.28 9.58 12.69
CA MET A 89 4.82 10.05 13.96
C MET A 89 5.82 11.20 13.77
N GLN A 90 6.69 11.11 12.78
CA GLN A 90 7.69 12.14 12.48
C GLN A 90 7.09 13.42 11.87
N THR A 91 5.93 13.34 11.22
CA THR A 91 5.32 14.48 10.51
C THR A 91 4.17 15.16 11.24
N ILE A 92 3.29 14.40 11.90
CA ILE A 92 2.13 14.94 12.63
C ILE A 92 2.31 14.91 14.16
N GLY A 93 3.35 14.23 14.64
CA GLY A 93 3.62 14.03 16.07
C GLY A 93 2.85 12.85 16.67
N PHE A 94 3.46 12.21 17.66
CA PHE A 94 2.93 11.00 18.30
C PHE A 94 1.56 11.21 18.98
N ILE A 95 1.40 12.30 19.74
CA ILE A 95 0.14 12.59 20.46
C ILE A 95 -1.02 12.74 19.47
N THR A 96 -0.80 13.45 18.37
CA THR A 96 -1.80 13.67 17.32
C THR A 96 -2.16 12.36 16.65
N LEU A 97 -1.16 11.53 16.33
CA LEU A 97 -1.39 10.22 15.72
C LEU A 97 -2.23 9.31 16.61
N VAL A 98 -1.93 9.22 17.90
CA VAL A 98 -2.72 8.42 18.85
C VAL A 98 -4.18 8.91 18.91
N LYS A 99 -4.41 10.22 18.87
CA LYS A 99 -5.77 10.78 18.81
C LYS A 99 -6.50 10.40 17.52
N ILE A 100 -5.80 10.37 16.38
CA ILE A 100 -6.37 9.88 15.12
C ILE A 100 -6.67 8.39 15.23
N GLU A 101 -5.69 7.56 15.60
CA GLU A 101 -5.84 6.10 15.74
C GLU A 101 -7.03 5.72 16.64
N LYS A 102 -7.22 6.43 17.77
CA LYS A 102 -8.36 6.20 18.68
C LYS A 102 -9.73 6.53 18.08
N ARG A 103 -9.80 7.47 17.12
CA ARG A 103 -11.04 7.85 16.44
C ARG A 103 -11.35 6.94 15.25
N ILE A 104 -10.38 6.17 14.78
CA ILE A 104 -10.58 5.19 13.71
C ILE A 104 -11.35 3.99 14.27
N ASN A 105 -12.25 3.44 13.46
CA ASN A 105 -12.89 2.16 13.76
C ASN A 105 -11.80 1.07 13.86
N GLN A 106 -11.61 0.51 15.05
CA GLN A 106 -10.54 -0.45 15.33
C GLN A 106 -10.61 -1.70 14.45
N ARG A 107 -11.81 -2.14 14.04
CA ARG A 107 -11.98 -3.25 13.10
C ARG A 107 -11.39 -2.91 11.73
N LYS A 108 -11.56 -1.68 11.25
CA LYS A 108 -10.99 -1.25 9.96
C LYS A 108 -9.47 -1.12 10.04
N LEU A 109 -8.93 -0.61 11.16
CA LEU A 109 -7.49 -0.57 11.39
C LEU A 109 -6.88 -1.98 11.40
N TYR A 110 -7.52 -2.92 12.09
CA TYR A 110 -7.10 -4.31 12.11
C TYR A 110 -7.09 -4.93 10.71
N ARG A 111 -8.15 -4.71 9.90
CA ARG A 111 -8.21 -5.20 8.52
C ARG A 111 -7.10 -4.63 7.64
N LEU A 112 -6.83 -3.33 7.76
CA LEU A 112 -5.71 -2.69 7.07
C LEU A 112 -4.39 -3.38 7.44
N GLN A 113 -4.10 -3.51 8.74
CA GLN A 113 -2.86 -4.14 9.21
C GLN A 113 -2.72 -5.60 8.73
N ALA A 114 -3.81 -6.38 8.79
CA ALA A 114 -3.84 -7.76 8.31
C ALA A 114 -3.61 -7.85 6.79
N ALA A 115 -4.23 -6.96 6.01
CA ALA A 115 -4.04 -6.89 4.56
C ALA A 115 -2.60 -6.54 4.19
N LEU A 116 -2.01 -5.52 4.84
CA LEU A 116 -0.62 -5.13 4.63
C LEU A 116 0.35 -6.26 4.97
N ARG A 117 0.15 -6.92 6.12
CA ARG A 117 0.99 -8.07 6.53
C ARG A 117 0.92 -9.21 5.52
N THR A 118 -0.29 -9.53 5.04
CA THR A 118 -0.50 -10.59 4.05
C THR A 118 0.15 -10.25 2.71
N LEU A 119 -0.04 -9.01 2.23
CA LEU A 119 0.56 -8.55 0.97
C LEU A 119 2.08 -8.51 1.04
N LYS A 120 2.65 -8.13 2.19
CA LYS A 120 4.10 -8.17 2.41
C LYS A 120 4.62 -9.61 2.32
N LEU A 121 3.98 -10.56 3.01
CA LEU A 121 4.36 -11.97 2.95
C LEU A 121 4.28 -12.51 1.52
N LEU A 122 3.19 -12.23 0.81
CA LEU A 122 3.02 -12.64 -0.58
C LEU A 122 4.12 -12.04 -1.46
N ARG A 123 4.36 -10.73 -1.39
CA ARG A 123 5.40 -10.07 -2.18
C ARG A 123 6.78 -10.64 -1.90
N ASP A 124 7.14 -10.82 -0.63
CA ASP A 124 8.45 -11.31 -0.22
C ASP A 124 8.64 -12.77 -0.66
N ASN A 125 7.61 -13.62 -0.56
CA ASN A 125 7.64 -14.98 -1.10
C ASN A 125 7.79 -14.98 -2.63
N GLU A 126 7.06 -14.12 -3.32
CA GLU A 126 7.10 -14.04 -4.78
C GLU A 126 8.41 -13.47 -5.31
N ALA A 127 9.05 -12.54 -4.59
CA ALA A 127 10.35 -12.01 -4.96
C ALA A 127 11.45 -13.07 -4.85
N HIS A 128 11.35 -13.99 -3.87
CA HIS A 128 12.34 -15.04 -3.64
C HIS A 128 12.04 -16.38 -4.33
N THR A 129 10.87 -16.51 -4.97
CA THR A 129 10.48 -17.73 -5.67
C THR A 129 10.63 -17.57 -7.17
N HIS A 130 11.61 -18.27 -7.76
CA HIS A 130 11.74 -18.35 -9.22
C HIS A 130 10.69 -19.31 -9.80
N ILE A 131 10.01 -18.89 -10.87
CA ILE A 131 9.09 -19.77 -11.60
C ILE A 131 9.93 -20.82 -12.35
N LYS A 132 10.02 -22.02 -11.76
CA LYS A 132 10.64 -23.21 -12.35
C LYS A 132 9.64 -24.37 -12.26
N GLY A 133 9.33 -25.00 -13.40
CA GLY A 133 8.35 -26.10 -13.47
C GLY A 133 6.88 -25.64 -13.47
N THR A 134 5.96 -26.60 -13.35
CA THR A 134 4.49 -26.41 -13.50
C THR A 134 3.70 -26.58 -12.21
N THR A 135 4.34 -26.93 -11.09
CA THR A 135 3.69 -27.23 -9.79
C THR A 135 3.54 -26.04 -8.85
N LEU A 136 4.05 -24.86 -9.21
CA LEU A 136 3.88 -23.66 -8.39
C LEU A 136 2.42 -23.17 -8.45
N ARG A 137 1.81 -22.93 -7.30
CA ARG A 137 0.45 -22.38 -7.21
C ARG A 137 0.49 -21.03 -6.52
N LEU A 138 0.09 -19.99 -7.25
CA LEU A 138 -0.02 -18.62 -6.74
C LEU A 138 -1.48 -18.21 -6.61
N ASP A 139 -1.76 -17.31 -5.67
CA ASP A 139 -3.04 -16.65 -5.55
C ASP A 139 -3.39 -15.94 -6.87
N ALA A 140 -4.59 -16.18 -7.38
CA ALA A 140 -5.07 -15.50 -8.58
C ALA A 140 -5.16 -13.97 -8.35
N PRO A 141 -5.04 -13.14 -9.41
CA PRO A 141 -5.17 -11.68 -9.30
C PRO A 141 -6.44 -11.21 -8.58
N SER A 142 -7.55 -11.95 -8.70
CA SER A 142 -8.80 -11.68 -7.97
C SER A 142 -8.60 -11.66 -6.46
N SER A 143 -7.77 -12.54 -5.91
CA SER A 143 -7.45 -12.60 -4.48
C SER A 143 -6.60 -11.42 -4.01
N THR A 144 -5.75 -10.87 -4.89
CA THR A 144 -5.01 -9.63 -4.64
C THR A 144 -5.94 -8.43 -4.67
N LYS A 145 -6.86 -8.39 -5.64
CA LYS A 145 -7.88 -7.35 -5.79
C LYS A 145 -8.85 -7.28 -4.61
N THR A 146 -9.22 -8.42 -3.98
CA THR A 146 -10.02 -8.38 -2.76
C THR A 146 -9.33 -7.62 -1.63
N LYS A 147 -7.99 -7.79 -1.49
CA LYS A 147 -7.19 -7.12 -0.45
C LYS A 147 -7.09 -5.61 -0.68
N PHE A 148 -7.21 -5.14 -1.92
CA PHE A 148 -7.21 -3.71 -2.24
C PHE A 148 -8.31 -2.94 -1.48
N SER A 149 -9.52 -3.51 -1.34
CA SER A 149 -10.63 -2.81 -0.67
C SER A 149 -10.30 -2.47 0.79
N ASP A 150 -9.77 -3.44 1.54
CA ASP A 150 -9.40 -3.25 2.94
C ASP A 150 -8.27 -2.22 3.08
N VAL A 151 -7.30 -2.25 2.17
CA VAL A 151 -6.18 -1.29 2.20
C VAL A 151 -6.65 0.13 1.83
N TYR A 152 -7.43 0.26 0.75
CA TYR A 152 -7.96 1.55 0.32
C TYR A 152 -8.80 2.20 1.40
N GLU A 153 -9.75 1.47 2.00
CA GLU A 153 -10.57 1.98 3.08
C GLU A 153 -9.73 2.43 4.28
N GLY A 154 -8.75 1.61 4.68
CA GLY A 154 -7.85 1.93 5.79
C GLY A 154 -7.06 3.21 5.55
N LEU A 155 -6.36 3.30 4.41
CA LEU A 155 -5.58 4.48 4.04
C LEU A 155 -6.45 5.74 3.90
N LYS A 156 -7.69 5.58 3.41
CA LYS A 156 -8.61 6.70 3.23
C LYS A 156 -9.01 7.32 4.55
N ILE A 157 -9.23 6.50 5.56
CA ILE A 157 -9.55 6.99 6.91
C ILE A 157 -8.39 7.79 7.50
N PHE A 158 -7.15 7.33 7.32
CA PHE A 158 -5.98 8.10 7.75
C PHE A 158 -5.86 9.42 7.01
N GLU A 159 -6.00 9.41 5.69
CA GLU A 159 -5.97 10.63 4.88
C GLU A 159 -7.03 11.64 5.35
N ASP A 160 -8.26 11.19 5.58
CA ASP A 160 -9.34 12.07 6.03
C ASP A 160 -9.14 12.55 7.49
N GLY A 161 -8.62 11.70 8.37
CA GLY A 161 -8.25 12.07 9.74
C GLY A 161 -7.17 13.13 9.80
N ILE A 162 -6.12 12.98 8.97
CA ILE A 162 -5.03 13.95 8.83
C ILE A 162 -5.52 15.23 8.15
N LYS A 163 -6.46 15.13 7.20
CA LYS A 163 -7.05 16.31 6.55
C LYS A 163 -7.79 17.23 7.51
N ARG A 164 -8.33 16.69 8.61
CA ARG A 164 -9.06 17.46 9.65
C ARG A 164 -8.14 18.14 10.67
N LEU A 165 -6.83 17.88 10.63
CA LEU A 165 -5.82 18.65 11.36
C LEU A 165 -5.56 19.98 10.68
#